data_AF-A0AAI9E2K6-F1
#
_entry.id   AF-A0AAI9E2K6-F1
#
_cell.length_a   1.000
_cell.length_b   1.000
_cell.length_c   1.000
_cell.angle_alpha   90.00
_cell.angle_beta   90.00
_cell.angle_gamma   90.00
#
_symmetry.space_group_name_H-M   'P 1'
#
loop_
_entity.id
_entity.type
_entity.pdbx_description
1 polymer ?
#
loop_
_entity_poly.entity_id
_entity_poly.type
_entity_poly.pdbx_seq_one_letter_code
_entity_poly.pdbx_strand_id
1 'polypeptide(L)'
;MQNTTNVANHDIAEPWWGLKPTVTPCFGARLVQEGNCLYYLTDRASITGTFSDADLRHLNQAFPLLLKQLELMLVSGELNPCHQHCVTLYAKGLTCDADTLGSCGYVYIALYPTPATTA
;
A
#
# COMPACT_ATOMS: atom_id res chain seq x y z
N MET A 1 33.21 -35.43 6.14
CA MET A 1 32.15 -34.51 6.59
C MET A 1 32.01 -33.43 5.53
N GLN A 2 31.03 -33.58 4.63
CA GLN A 2 30.78 -32.63 3.55
C GLN A 2 29.86 -31.55 4.13
N ASN A 3 30.35 -30.30 4.20
CA ASN A 3 29.57 -29.18 4.71
C ASN A 3 28.81 -28.57 3.52
N THR A 4 27.54 -28.94 3.39
CA THR A 4 26.65 -28.48 2.32
C THR A 4 26.28 -27.03 2.60
N THR A 5 26.89 -26.10 1.87
CA THR A 5 26.45 -24.71 1.83
C THR A 5 25.06 -24.66 1.20
N ASN A 6 24.02 -24.58 2.03
CA ASN A 6 22.67 -24.21 1.61
C ASN A 6 22.72 -22.78 1.09
N VAL A 7 22.99 -22.62 -0.21
CA VAL A 7 22.67 -21.40 -0.91
C VAL A 7 21.14 -21.37 -0.94
N ALA A 8 20.56 -20.65 0.02
CA ALA A 8 19.15 -20.30 -0.05
C ALA A 8 18.98 -19.59 -1.40
N ASN A 9 18.41 -20.30 -2.36
CA ASN A 9 17.91 -19.71 -3.59
C ASN A 9 16.97 -18.59 -3.13
N HIS A 10 17.43 -17.34 -3.25
CA HIS A 10 16.53 -16.20 -3.29
C HIS A 10 15.76 -16.34 -4.59
N ASP A 11 14.77 -17.23 -4.58
CA ASP A 11 13.66 -17.18 -5.49
C ASP A 11 12.96 -15.86 -5.13
N ILE A 12 13.39 -14.77 -5.80
CA ILE A 12 12.79 -13.44 -5.65
C ILE A 12 11.42 -13.57 -6.32
N ALA A 13 10.49 -14.20 -5.62
CA ALA A 13 9.07 -14.02 -5.85
C ALA A 13 8.86 -12.50 -5.96
N GLU A 14 8.17 -12.06 -7.02
CA GLU A 14 8.04 -10.65 -7.37
C GLU A 14 7.82 -9.79 -6.11
N PRO A 15 8.67 -8.78 -5.86
CA PRO A 15 8.63 -8.05 -4.61
C PRO A 15 7.27 -7.36 -4.45
N TRP A 16 6.55 -7.71 -3.37
CA TRP A 16 5.33 -7.00 -3.00
C TRP A 16 5.68 -5.56 -2.63
N TRP A 17 5.17 -4.60 -3.39
CA TRP A 17 5.58 -3.20 -3.26
C TRP A 17 4.83 -2.43 -2.17
N GLY A 18 3.61 -2.83 -1.80
CA GLY A 18 2.80 -2.14 -0.80
C GLY A 18 3.00 -2.63 0.64
N LEU A 19 2.13 -2.18 1.55
CA LEU A 19 1.96 -2.84 2.84
C LEU A 19 1.36 -4.23 2.59
N LYS A 20 1.85 -5.28 3.27
CA LYS A 20 1.29 -6.64 3.13
C LYS A 20 0.02 -6.76 3.96
N PRO A 21 -1.17 -6.75 3.35
CA PRO A 21 -2.43 -6.90 4.08
C PRO A 21 -2.78 -8.38 4.19
N THR A 22 -3.47 -8.75 5.26
CA THR A 22 -3.96 -10.12 5.45
C THR A 22 -5.27 -10.37 4.68
N VAL A 23 -5.81 -9.36 3.99
CA VAL A 23 -7.11 -9.37 3.30
C VAL A 23 -6.94 -9.59 1.79
N THR A 24 -7.80 -10.42 1.20
CA THR A 24 -7.87 -10.66 -0.25
C THR A 24 -9.30 -10.39 -0.73
N PRO A 25 -9.53 -9.65 -1.83
CA PRO A 25 -8.53 -9.05 -2.72
C PRO A 25 -7.88 -7.79 -2.13
N CYS A 26 -6.65 -7.51 -2.55
CA CYS A 26 -5.94 -6.29 -2.17
C CYS A 26 -5.05 -5.73 -3.29
N PHE A 27 -4.98 -4.41 -3.38
CA PHE A 27 -4.04 -3.65 -4.18
C PHE A 27 -3.01 -2.98 -3.27
N GLY A 28 -1.73 -3.25 -3.48
CA GLY A 28 -0.63 -2.60 -2.77
C GLY A 28 0.21 -1.75 -3.71
N ALA A 29 0.72 -0.62 -3.24
CA ALA A 29 1.66 0.18 -4.02
C ALA A 29 2.69 0.87 -3.15
N ARG A 30 3.86 1.12 -3.73
CA ARG A 30 4.89 2.00 -3.18
C ARG A 30 4.88 3.34 -3.92
N LEU A 31 4.32 4.34 -3.27
CA LEU A 31 4.28 5.71 -3.78
C LEU A 31 5.62 6.39 -3.54
N VAL A 32 6.09 7.16 -4.52
CA VAL A 32 7.27 8.01 -4.36
C VAL A 32 6.87 9.32 -3.73
N GLN A 33 7.54 9.70 -2.66
CA GLN A 33 7.31 10.95 -1.97
C GLN A 33 8.39 11.97 -2.37
N GLU A 34 7.96 13.13 -2.89
CA GLU A 34 8.82 14.29 -3.12
C GLU A 34 8.24 15.47 -2.34
N GLY A 35 8.90 15.84 -1.24
CA GLY A 35 8.31 16.80 -0.29
C GLY A 35 6.97 16.26 0.24
N ASN A 36 5.87 16.95 -0.05
CA ASN A 36 4.52 16.54 0.34
C ASN A 36 3.69 15.99 -0.83
N CYS A 37 4.31 15.79 -1.99
CA CYS A 37 3.66 15.23 -3.18
C CYS A 37 3.89 13.74 -3.28
N LEU A 38 2.88 12.99 -3.70
CA LEU A 38 2.92 11.54 -3.87
C LEU A 38 2.72 11.16 -5.33
N TYR A 39 3.65 10.34 -5.83
CA TYR A 39 3.64 9.86 -7.20
C TYR A 39 3.38 8.36 -7.25
N TYR A 40 2.36 7.98 -8.00
CA TYR A 40 2.04 6.59 -8.28
C TYR A 40 2.89 6.08 -9.45
N LEU A 41 3.50 4.92 -9.25
CA LEU A 41 4.31 4.22 -10.25
C LEU A 41 3.73 2.81 -10.44
N THR A 42 3.32 2.49 -11.68
CA THR A 42 2.64 1.23 -11.99
C THR A 42 3.55 0.01 -11.87
N ASP A 43 4.87 0.18 -12.05
CA ASP A 43 5.88 -0.85 -11.84
C ASP A 43 6.15 -1.12 -10.35
N ARG A 44 5.61 -0.26 -9.47
CA ARG A 44 5.67 -0.38 -8.02
C ARG A 44 4.31 -0.63 -7.39
N ALA A 45 3.42 -1.28 -8.14
CA ALA A 45 2.12 -1.71 -7.69
C ALA A 45 2.01 -3.24 -7.80
N SER A 46 1.22 -3.82 -6.91
CA SER A 46 0.98 -5.25 -6.85
C SER A 46 -0.48 -5.49 -6.50
N ILE A 47 -1.09 -6.50 -7.10
CA ILE A 47 -2.45 -6.93 -6.75
C ILE A 47 -2.38 -8.37 -6.26
N THR A 48 -3.08 -8.66 -5.16
CA THR A 48 -3.29 -9.99 -4.62
C THR A 48 -4.77 -10.34 -4.69
N GLY A 49 -5.08 -11.50 -5.26
CA GLY A 49 -6.45 -11.94 -5.50
C GLY A 49 -7.11 -11.23 -6.68
N THR A 50 -8.42 -11.42 -6.82
CA THR A 50 -9.22 -10.90 -7.93
C THR A 50 -10.26 -9.93 -7.40
N PHE A 51 -10.20 -8.68 -7.84
CA PHE A 51 -11.24 -7.69 -7.58
C PHE A 51 -12.44 -7.92 -8.51
N SER A 52 -13.66 -7.64 -8.02
CA SER A 52 -14.84 -7.57 -8.88
C SER A 52 -14.83 -6.31 -9.75
N ASP A 53 -15.61 -6.27 -10.84
CA ASP A 53 -15.73 -5.06 -11.69
C ASP A 53 -16.23 -3.84 -10.89
N ALA A 54 -17.14 -4.07 -9.94
CA ALA A 54 -17.63 -3.04 -9.05
C ALA A 54 -16.52 -2.51 -8.13
N ASP A 55 -15.70 -3.38 -7.55
CA ASP A 55 -14.59 -2.98 -6.69
C ASP A 55 -13.49 -2.24 -7.47
N LEU A 56 -13.20 -2.66 -8.71
CA LEU A 56 -12.27 -1.95 -9.58
C LEU A 56 -12.76 -0.54 -9.91
N ARG A 57 -14.07 -0.34 -10.13
CA ARG A 57 -14.65 1.00 -10.31
C ARG A 57 -14.49 1.84 -9.05
N HIS A 58 -14.76 1.27 -7.88
CA HIS A 58 -14.56 1.97 -6.61
C HIS A 58 -13.09 2.32 -6.38
N LEU A 59 -12.16 1.42 -6.71
CA LEU A 59 -10.72 1.65 -6.61
C LEU A 59 -10.29 2.81 -7.49
N ASN A 60 -10.70 2.83 -8.76
CA ASN A 60 -10.41 3.93 -9.67
C ASN A 60 -10.95 5.29 -9.20
N GLN A 61 -12.09 5.30 -8.49
CA GLN A 61 -12.67 6.53 -7.94
C GLN A 61 -12.04 6.95 -6.60
N ALA A 62 -11.69 6.00 -5.75
CA ALA A 62 -11.14 6.25 -4.43
C ALA A 62 -9.66 6.61 -4.48
N PHE A 63 -8.90 6.01 -5.41
CA PHE A 63 -7.44 6.15 -5.45
C PHE A 63 -6.97 7.61 -5.53
N PRO A 64 -7.50 8.48 -6.41
CA PRO A 64 -7.10 9.89 -6.45
C PRO A 64 -7.47 10.65 -5.16
N LEU A 65 -8.60 10.32 -4.54
CA LEU A 65 -9.04 10.94 -3.29
C LEU A 65 -8.13 10.57 -2.13
N LEU A 66 -7.78 9.28 -2.04
CA LEU A 66 -6.87 8.76 -1.02
C LEU A 66 -5.47 9.33 -1.20
N LEU A 67 -4.96 9.40 -2.43
CA LEU A 67 -3.67 10.02 -2.72
C LEU A 67 -3.62 11.48 -2.22
N LYS A 68 -4.65 12.27 -2.52
CA LYS A 68 -4.76 13.66 -2.04
C LYS A 68 -4.86 13.75 -0.52
N GLN A 69 -5.57 12.83 0.12
CA GLN A 69 -5.67 12.79 1.58
C GLN A 69 -4.30 12.47 2.22
N LEU A 70 -3.55 11.53 1.66
CA LEU A 70 -2.21 11.18 2.14
C LEU A 70 -1.23 12.35 1.97
N GLU A 71 -1.30 13.09 0.86
CA GLU A 71 -0.53 14.33 0.67
C GLU A 71 -0.87 15.38 1.75
N LEU A 72 -2.14 15.55 2.10
CA LEU A 72 -2.56 16.43 3.19
C LEU A 72 -2.02 15.97 4.56
N MET A 73 -1.97 14.66 4.80
CA MET A 73 -1.41 14.08 6.03
C MET A 73 0.11 14.26 6.13
N LEU A 74 0.82 14.30 4.99
CA LEU A 74 2.24 14.69 4.96
C LEU A 74 2.41 16.17 5.31
N VAL A 75 1.52 17.05 4.83
CA VAL A 75 1.54 18.48 5.16
C VAL A 75 1.24 18.72 6.64
N SER A 76 0.26 18.00 7.21
CA SER A 76 -0.10 18.14 8.63
C SER A 76 0.94 17.50 9.58
N GLY A 77 1.78 16.60 9.06
CA GLY A 77 2.76 15.84 9.83
C GLY A 77 2.17 14.59 10.51
N GLU A 78 0.90 14.25 10.24
CA GLU A 78 0.29 13.00 10.70
C GLU A 78 0.96 11.79 10.06
N LEU A 79 1.30 11.89 8.76
CA LEU A 79 2.27 11.02 8.13
C LEU A 79 3.64 11.70 8.17
N ASN A 80 4.60 11.06 8.84
CA ASN A 80 5.95 11.57 8.94
C ASN A 80 6.92 10.68 8.14
N PRO A 81 7.68 11.23 7.18
CA PRO A 81 8.61 10.46 6.35
C PRO A 81 9.66 9.67 7.13
N CYS A 82 10.03 10.17 8.32
CA CYS A 82 11.10 9.61 9.15
C CYS A 82 10.57 8.73 10.31
N HIS A 83 9.25 8.65 10.50
CA HIS A 83 8.66 7.92 11.60
C HIS A 83 7.63 6.93 11.08
N GLN A 84 7.82 5.66 11.44
CA GLN A 84 6.84 4.63 11.14
C GLN A 84 5.55 4.88 11.91
N HIS A 85 4.48 5.12 11.16
CA HIS A 85 3.15 5.30 11.70
C HIS A 85 2.13 4.91 10.62
N CYS A 86 1.40 3.83 10.88
CA CYS A 86 0.35 3.38 9.98
C CYS A 86 -0.91 4.19 10.23
N VAL A 87 -1.48 4.75 9.16
CA VAL A 87 -2.77 5.42 9.17
C VAL A 87 -3.76 4.64 8.32
N THR A 88 -5.02 4.61 8.75
CA THR A 88 -6.11 3.94 8.03
C THR A 88 -7.13 4.97 7.55
N LEU A 89 -7.41 4.96 6.24
CA LEU A 89 -8.39 5.81 5.59
C LEU A 89 -9.52 4.97 5.01
N TYR A 90 -10.70 5.57 4.88
CA TYR A 90 -11.87 4.92 4.28
C TYR A 90 -12.41 5.77 3.14
N ALA A 91 -12.61 5.16 1.98
CA ALA A 91 -13.17 5.84 0.82
C ALA A 91 -13.94 4.85 -0.07
N LYS A 92 -15.19 5.19 -0.44
CA LYS A 92 -16.00 4.41 -1.39
C LYS A 92 -16.13 2.91 -1.05
N GLY A 93 -16.21 2.58 0.24
CA GLY A 93 -16.31 1.17 0.70
C GLY A 93 -14.99 0.41 0.63
N LEU A 94 -13.87 1.11 0.43
CA LEU A 94 -12.52 0.58 0.52
C LEU A 94 -11.83 1.10 1.78
N THR A 95 -10.99 0.27 2.36
CA THR A 95 -10.05 0.61 3.42
C THR A 95 -8.67 0.78 2.80
N CYS A 96 -7.97 1.85 3.17
CA CYS A 96 -6.60 2.14 2.79
C CYS A 96 -5.72 2.21 4.03
N ASP A 97 -4.79 1.28 4.18
CA ASP A 97 -3.69 1.44 5.13
C ASP A 97 -2.52 2.11 4.42
N ALA A 98 -1.87 3.06 5.09
CA ALA A 98 -0.72 3.77 4.57
C ALA A 98 0.35 3.97 5.66
N ASP A 99 1.61 3.74 5.34
CA ASP A 99 2.74 3.96 6.26
C ASP A 99 3.97 4.40 5.47
N THR A 100 4.78 5.29 6.04
CA THR A 100 6.07 5.71 5.46
C THR A 100 7.18 4.70 5.72
N LEU A 101 7.01 3.86 6.75
CA LEU A 101 8.02 2.95 7.32
C LEU A 101 9.34 3.64 7.66
N GLY A 102 9.32 4.96 7.91
CA GLY A 102 10.53 5.75 8.14
C GLY A 102 11.48 5.79 6.94
N SER A 103 10.98 5.59 5.71
CA SER A 103 11.79 5.46 4.50
C SER A 103 12.37 6.78 3.97
N CYS A 104 11.91 7.92 4.48
CA CYS A 104 12.32 9.27 4.04
C CYS A 104 12.10 9.57 2.54
N GLY A 105 11.25 8.80 1.86
CA GLY A 105 11.01 8.98 0.42
C GLY A 105 9.95 8.10 -0.20
N TYR A 106 9.32 7.20 0.57
CA TYR A 106 8.24 6.35 0.11
C TYR A 106 7.07 6.33 1.09
N VAL A 107 5.87 6.15 0.51
CA VAL A 107 4.67 5.78 1.25
C VAL A 107 4.17 4.46 0.71
N TYR A 108 4.03 3.49 1.60
CA TYR A 108 3.55 2.15 1.30
C TYR A 108 2.06 2.14 1.59
N ILE A 109 1.26 1.69 0.62
CA ILE A 109 -0.19 1.62 0.76
C ILE A 109 -0.72 0.21 0.53
N ALA A 110 -1.85 -0.09 1.14
CA ALA A 110 -2.66 -1.28 0.91
C ALA A 110 -4.14 -0.88 0.84
N LEU A 111 -4.81 -1.26 -0.26
CA LEU A 111 -6.21 -0.97 -0.56
C LEU A 111 -6.98 -2.27 -0.71
N TYR A 112 -8.01 -2.44 0.12
CA TYR A 112 -8.86 -3.62 0.11
C TYR A 112 -10.31 -3.25 0.42
N PRO A 113 -11.28 -4.08 -0.01
CA PRO A 113 -12.69 -3.85 0.33
C PRO A 113 -12.87 -3.81 1.84
N THR A 114 -13.59 -2.80 2.33
CA THR A 114 -13.94 -2.74 3.75
C THR A 114 -14.86 -3.92 4.07
N PRO A 115 -14.52 -4.77 5.06
CA PRO A 115 -15.40 -5.86 5.45
C PRO A 115 -16.76 -5.28 5.84
N ALA A 116 -17.84 -5.77 5.25
CA ALA A 116 -19.17 -5.42 5.73
C ALA A 116 -19.27 -5.87 7.19
N THR A 117 -19.38 -4.94 8.12
CA THR A 117 -19.70 -5.27 9.51
C THR A 117 -21.04 -6.00 9.48
N THR A 118 -21.01 -7.32 9.66
CA THR A 118 -22.22 -8.06 9.97
C THR A 118 -22.64 -7.59 11.36
N ALA A 119 -23.64 -6.73 11.40
CA ALA A 119 -24.30 -6.31 12.63
C ALA A 119 -25.11 -7.48 13.22
#